data_AF-A0A3N4J979-F1
#
_entry.id   AF-A0A3N4J979-F1
#
_cell.length_a   1.000
_cell.length_b   1.000
_cell.length_c   1.000
_cell.angle_alpha   90.00
_cell.angle_beta   90.00
_cell.angle_gamma   90.00
#
_symmetry.space_group_name_H-M   'P 1'
#
loop_
_entity.id
_entity.type
_entity.pdbx_description
1 polymer ?
#
loop_
_entity_poly.entity_id
_entity_poly.type
_entity_poly.pdbx_seq_one_letter_code
_entity_poly.pdbx_strand_id
1 'polypeptide(L)'
;MAPLYFEIYDSHNARYENNYDITVLADAGWGYRKIAKHMGMPVSTVQGVVKCYQAQGSTSIHDADNPGHPTKISHLIQQQIEILVQKDPQASLSEITEELHVTG
;
A
#
# COMPACT_ATOMS: atom_id res chain seq x y z
N MET A 1 9.50 22.72 20.06
CA MET A 1 8.33 21.92 19.64
C MET A 1 8.36 21.88 18.12
N ALA A 2 8.46 20.68 17.53
CA ALA A 2 8.54 20.51 16.07
C ALA A 2 7.18 20.86 15.42
N PRO A 3 7.17 21.42 14.21
CA PRO A 3 5.94 21.90 13.59
C PRO A 3 5.04 20.73 13.17
N LEU A 4 3.74 21.04 13.15
CA LEU A 4 2.63 20.20 12.71
C LEU A 4 2.96 19.50 11.39
N TYR A 5 2.76 18.18 11.40
CA TYR A 5 2.92 17.27 10.28
C TYR A 5 2.12 17.79 9.06
N PHE A 6 2.86 18.13 8.01
CA PHE A 6 2.50 18.10 6.59
C PHE A 6 1.03 17.70 6.29
N GLU A 7 0.18 18.69 6.02
CA GLU A 7 -1.00 18.46 5.18
C GLU A 7 -0.50 18.32 3.73
N ILE A 8 -0.11 17.11 3.35
CA ILE A 8 -0.06 16.73 1.94
C ILE A 8 -1.53 16.57 1.55
N TYR A 9 -2.12 17.58 0.91
CA TYR A 9 -3.34 17.39 0.13
C TYR A 9 -2.98 16.52 -1.07
N ASP A 10 -2.87 15.23 -0.79
CA ASP A 10 -2.48 14.25 -1.78
C ASP A 10 -3.73 13.88 -2.58
N SER A 11 -3.63 13.96 -3.90
CA SER A 11 -4.67 13.53 -4.84
C SER A 11 -5.16 12.07 -4.61
N HIS A 12 -4.42 11.31 -3.79
CA HIS A 12 -4.76 10.01 -3.25
C HIS A 12 -6.04 10.01 -2.40
N ASN A 13 -6.40 11.10 -1.72
CA ASN A 13 -7.57 11.11 -0.83
C ASN A 13 -8.91 11.15 -1.59
N ALA A 14 -8.95 11.87 -2.72
CA ALA A 14 -10.18 12.02 -3.52
C ALA A 14 -10.70 10.68 -4.06
N ARG A 15 -9.80 9.74 -4.41
CA ARG A 15 -10.22 8.39 -4.84
C ARG A 15 -10.90 7.64 -3.71
N TYR A 16 -10.37 7.72 -2.48
CA TYR A 16 -10.90 7.01 -1.32
C TYR A 16 -12.21 7.62 -0.81
N GLU A 17 -12.31 8.94 -0.80
CA GLU A 17 -13.57 9.65 -0.53
C GLU A 17 -14.65 9.27 -1.55
N ASN A 18 -14.33 9.29 -2.84
CA ASN A 18 -15.26 8.87 -3.89
C ASN A 18 -15.69 7.40 -3.77
N ASN A 19 -14.78 6.51 -3.40
CA ASN A 19 -15.08 5.11 -3.18
C ASN A 19 -16.01 4.92 -1.98
N TYR A 20 -15.75 5.64 -0.88
CA TYR A 20 -16.60 5.65 0.30
C TYR A 20 -18.01 6.14 -0.06
N ASP A 21 -18.14 7.26 -0.76
CA ASP A 21 -19.43 7.80 -1.21
C ASP A 21 -20.19 6.81 -2.11
N ILE A 22 -19.50 6.13 -3.03
CA ILE A 22 -20.08 5.07 -3.84
C ILE A 22 -20.68 3.96 -2.95
N THR A 23 -19.95 3.52 -1.93
CA THR A 23 -20.41 2.44 -1.03
C THR A 23 -21.60 2.88 -0.18
N VAL A 24 -21.59 4.10 0.36
CA VAL A 24 -22.70 4.66 1.14
C VAL A 24 -23.96 4.79 0.28
N LEU A 25 -23.83 5.28 -0.96
CA LEU A 25 -24.95 5.40 -1.89
C LEU A 25 -25.52 4.04 -2.30
N ALA A 26 -24.64 3.04 -2.49
CA ALA A 26 -25.06 1.67 -2.80
C ALA A 26 -25.81 1.03 -1.61
N ASP A 27 -25.32 1.21 -0.39
CA ASP A 27 -25.98 0.74 0.85
C ASP A 27 -27.31 1.45 1.09
N ALA A 28 -27.43 2.73 0.68
CA ALA A 28 -28.69 3.46 0.64
C ALA A 28 -29.67 2.99 -0.46
N GLY A 29 -29.33 1.93 -1.19
CA GLY A 29 -30.20 1.29 -2.19
C GLY A 29 -30.18 1.95 -3.57
N TRP A 30 -29.19 2.81 -3.87
CA TRP A 30 -29.09 3.41 -5.20
C TRP A 30 -28.56 2.41 -6.22
N GLY A 31 -29.21 2.36 -7.40
CA GLY A 31 -28.73 1.54 -8.51
C GLY A 31 -27.45 2.11 -9.14
N TYR A 32 -26.58 1.23 -9.65
CA TYR A 32 -25.25 1.60 -10.17
C TYR A 32 -25.25 2.70 -11.23
N ARG A 33 -26.22 2.70 -12.17
CA ARG A 33 -26.34 3.75 -13.19
C ARG A 33 -26.68 5.12 -12.60
N LYS A 34 -27.47 5.13 -11.51
CA LYS A 34 -27.86 6.35 -10.81
C LYS A 34 -26.66 6.95 -10.08
N ILE A 35 -25.88 6.11 -9.40
CA ILE A 35 -24.62 6.50 -8.72
C ILE A 35 -23.61 7.00 -9.75
N ALA A 36 -23.39 6.27 -10.84
CA ALA A 36 -22.47 6.65 -11.91
C ALA A 36 -22.79 8.03 -12.51
N LYS A 37 -24.07 8.29 -12.79
CA LYS A 37 -24.52 9.60 -13.27
C LYS A 37 -24.33 10.71 -12.22
N HIS A 38 -24.60 10.41 -10.95
CA HIS A 38 -24.46 11.36 -9.86
C HIS A 38 -23.01 11.78 -9.63
N MET A 39 -22.08 10.80 -9.66
CA MET A 39 -20.66 11.02 -9.42
C MET A 39 -19.86 11.39 -10.68
N GLY A 40 -20.50 11.38 -11.87
CA GLY A 40 -19.81 11.63 -13.13
C GLY A 40 -18.78 10.54 -13.50
N MET A 41 -18.95 9.32 -13.01
CA MET A 41 -18.02 8.20 -13.18
C MET A 41 -18.56 7.11 -14.12
N PRO A 42 -17.69 6.29 -14.75
CA PRO A 42 -18.13 5.11 -15.49
C PRO A 42 -18.87 4.11 -14.60
N VAL A 43 -19.91 3.47 -15.14
CA VAL A 43 -20.71 2.46 -14.42
C VAL A 43 -19.83 1.27 -13.99
N SER A 44 -18.83 0.90 -14.80
CA SER A 44 -17.88 -0.18 -14.49
C SER A 44 -17.06 0.13 -13.23
N THR A 45 -16.63 1.38 -13.05
CA THR A 45 -15.89 1.82 -11.87
C THR A 45 -16.75 1.69 -10.61
N VAL A 46 -17.98 2.19 -10.66
CA VAL A 46 -18.94 2.08 -9.54
C VAL A 46 -19.18 0.60 -9.18
N GLN A 47 -19.40 -0.25 -10.19
CA GLN A 47 -19.57 -1.68 -9.96
C GLN A 47 -18.34 -2.35 -9.35
N GLY A 48 -17.14 -1.99 -9.81
CA GLY A 48 -15.89 -2.50 -9.27
C GLY A 48 -15.75 -2.16 -7.79
N VAL A 49 -15.94 -0.89 -7.44
CA VAL A 49 -15.85 -0.41 -6.05
C VAL A 49 -16.85 -1.12 -5.14
N VAL A 50 -18.13 -1.19 -5.53
CA VAL A 50 -19.16 -1.86 -4.72
C VAL A 50 -18.84 -3.35 -4.54
N LYS A 51 -18.37 -4.03 -5.59
CA LYS A 51 -18.00 -5.46 -5.51
C LYS A 51 -16.79 -5.69 -4.61
N CYS A 52 -15.76 -4.84 -4.73
CA CYS A 52 -14.58 -4.90 -3.86
C CYS A 52 -14.99 -4.71 -2.39
N TYR A 53 -15.81 -3.69 -2.10
CA TYR A 53 -16.34 -3.44 -0.76
C TYR A 53 -17.17 -4.61 -0.21
N GLN A 54 -18.06 -5.21 -1.02
CA GLN A 54 -18.84 -6.37 -0.60
C GLN A 54 -17.98 -7.61 -0.33
N ALA A 55 -16.89 -7.79 -1.09
CA ALA A 55 -16.02 -8.95 -0.96
C ALA A 55 -15.05 -8.86 0.22
N GLN A 56 -14.56 -7.66 0.53
CA GLN A 56 -13.44 -7.44 1.46
C GLN A 56 -13.79 -6.53 2.65
N GLY A 57 -14.97 -5.91 2.66
CA GLY A 57 -15.41 -4.97 3.69
C GLY A 57 -14.81 -3.57 3.55
N SER A 58 -15.00 -2.74 4.59
CA SER A 58 -14.57 -1.33 4.65
C SER A 58 -13.07 -1.11 4.46
N THR A 59 -12.25 -2.12 4.79
CA THR A 59 -10.79 -2.10 4.61
C THR A 59 -10.34 -2.08 3.14
N SER A 60 -11.26 -2.36 2.20
CA SER A 60 -11.00 -2.42 0.75
C SER A 60 -11.04 -1.05 0.06
N ILE A 61 -11.43 0.00 0.79
CA ILE A 61 -11.46 1.35 0.23
C ILE A 61 -10.03 1.81 -0.06
N HIS A 62 -9.07 1.41 0.79
CA HIS A 62 -7.65 1.69 0.62
C HIS A 62 -6.92 0.55 -0.09
N ASP A 63 -5.98 0.89 -0.95
CA ASP A 63 -5.05 -0.10 -1.49
C ASP A 63 -4.25 -0.71 -0.32
N ALA A 64 -4.00 -2.02 -0.35
CA ALA A 64 -3.21 -2.68 0.69
C ALA A 64 -1.78 -2.11 0.70
N ASP A 65 -1.18 -2.02 1.90
CA ASP A 65 0.24 -1.75 2.01
C ASP A 65 1.00 -2.74 1.13
N ASN A 66 1.79 -2.24 0.18
CA ASN A 66 2.62 -3.10 -0.66
C ASN A 66 3.89 -3.45 0.13
N PRO A 67 4.04 -4.67 0.68
CA PRO A 67 5.23 -5.04 1.45
C PRO A 67 6.49 -5.24 0.58
N GLY A 68 6.42 -4.90 -0.71
CA GLY A 68 7.45 -5.18 -1.69
C GLY A 68 7.48 -6.65 -2.11
N HIS A 69 8.42 -6.98 -3.00
CA HIS A 69 8.62 -8.36 -3.45
C HIS A 69 9.20 -9.19 -2.28
N PRO A 70 8.64 -10.38 -1.98
CA PRO A 70 9.20 -11.26 -0.96
C PRO A 70 10.68 -11.56 -1.25
N THR A 71 11.57 -11.20 -0.32
CA THR A 71 13.00 -11.51 -0.42
C THR A 71 13.31 -12.84 0.25
N LYS A 72 14.26 -13.61 -0.31
CA LYS A 72 14.73 -14.86 0.30
C LYS A 72 15.50 -14.64 1.61
N ILE A 73 15.97 -13.43 1.83
CA ILE A 73 16.72 -13.01 3.02
C ILE A 73 15.79 -12.32 4.00
N SER A 74 15.96 -12.61 5.29
CA SER A 74 15.25 -11.95 6.37
C SER A 74 15.75 -10.53 6.57
N HIS A 75 14.94 -9.69 7.21
CA HIS A 75 15.30 -8.32 7.54
C HIS A 75 16.56 -8.22 8.41
N LEU A 76 16.76 -9.19 9.32
CA LEU A 76 17.98 -9.26 10.14
C LEU A 76 19.23 -9.46 9.28
N ILE A 77 19.17 -10.36 8.29
CA ILE A 77 20.30 -10.61 7.39
C ILE A 77 20.58 -9.38 6.52
N GLN A 78 19.54 -8.67 6.07
CA GLN A 78 19.71 -7.40 5.33
C GLN A 78 20.43 -6.34 6.16
N GLN A 79 20.01 -6.14 7.41
CA GLN A 79 20.67 -5.19 8.31
C GLN A 79 22.13 -5.56 8.57
N GLN A 80 22.41 -6.86 8.73
CA GLN A 80 23.78 -7.35 8.91
C GLN A 80 24.63 -7.06 7.67
N ILE A 81 24.11 -7.30 6.46
CA ILE A 81 24.79 -6.97 5.20
C ILE A 81 25.07 -5.46 5.12
N GLU A 82 24.09 -4.62 5.44
CA GLU A 82 24.25 -3.16 5.43
C GLU A 82 25.37 -2.71 6.38
N ILE A 83 25.44 -3.27 7.59
CA ILE A 83 26.50 -2.98 8.55
C ILE A 83 27.87 -3.39 8.01
N LEU A 84 27.98 -4.57 7.38
CA LEU A 84 29.23 -5.08 6.82
C LEU A 84 29.73 -4.21 5.65
N VAL A 85 28.83 -3.85 4.75
CA VAL A 85 29.12 -2.95 3.62
C VAL A 85 29.49 -1.55 4.10
N GLN A 86 28.87 -1.06 5.18
CA GLN A 86 29.20 0.25 5.75
C GLN A 86 30.56 0.24 6.46
N LYS A 87 30.94 -0.88 7.08
CA LYS A 87 32.23 -1.07 7.74
C LYS A 87 33.38 -1.21 6.75
N ASP A 88 33.16 -1.94 5.65
CA ASP A 88 34.11 -2.06 4.55
C ASP A 88 33.40 -1.96 3.19
N PRO A 89 33.37 -0.75 2.58
CA PRO A 89 32.74 -0.54 1.28
C PRO A 89 33.40 -1.27 0.11
N GLN A 90 34.62 -1.81 0.29
CA GLN A 90 35.34 -2.57 -0.73
C GLN A 90 35.23 -4.09 -0.51
N ALA A 91 34.52 -4.52 0.55
CA ALA A 91 34.33 -5.94 0.82
C ALA A 91 33.65 -6.64 -0.36
N SER A 92 34.24 -7.77 -0.75
CA SER A 92 33.69 -8.65 -1.76
C SER A 92 32.44 -9.37 -1.26
N LEU A 93 31.58 -9.77 -2.19
CA LEU A 93 30.39 -10.57 -1.84
C LEU A 93 30.77 -11.88 -1.11
N SER A 94 31.88 -12.51 -1.48
CA SER A 94 32.40 -13.71 -0.81
C SER A 94 32.71 -13.47 0.66
N GLU A 95 33.43 -12.38 0.98
CA GLU A 95 33.80 -12.03 2.35
C GLU A 95 32.56 -11.75 3.20
N ILE A 96 31.59 -11.00 2.67
CA ILE A 96 30.31 -10.74 3.33
C ILE A 96 29.56 -12.06 3.59
N THR A 97 29.51 -12.97 2.62
CA THR A 97 28.83 -14.26 2.82
C THR A 97 29.52 -15.19 3.80
N GLU A 98 30.85 -15.15 3.93
CA GLU A 98 31.59 -15.91 4.93
C GLU A 98 31.32 -15.38 6.34
N GLU A 99 31.37 -14.06 6.55
CA GLU A 99 31.07 -13.46 7.85
C GLU A 99 29.64 -13.75 8.32
N LEU A 100 28.68 -13.81 7.39
CA LEU A 100 27.29 -14.17 7.69
C LEU A 100 27.12 -15.65 8.11
N HIS A 101 27.91 -16.57 7.57
CA HIS A 101 27.85 -17.99 7.96
C HIS A 101 28.54 -18.27 9.30
N VAL A 102 29.56 -17.48 9.67
CA VAL A 102 30.28 -17.64 10.95
C VAL A 102 29.45 -17.15 12.15
N THR A 103 28.51 -16.24 11.91
CA THR A 103 27.70 -15.59 12.95
C THR A 103 26.34 -16.27 13.21
N GLY A 104 25.95 -17.26 12.40
CA GLY A 104 24.69 -18.02 12.51
C GLY A 104 24.88 -19.40 13.13
#